data_AF-A0A345I121-F1
#
_entry.id   AF-A0A345I121-F1
#
_cell.length_a   1.000
_cell.length_b   1.000
_cell.length_c   1.000
_cell.angle_alpha   90.00
_cell.angle_beta   90.00
_cell.angle_gamma   90.00
#
_symmetry.space_group_name_H-M   'P 1'
#
loop_
_entity.id
_entity.type
_entity.pdbx_description
1 polymer ?
#
loop_
_entity_poly.entity_id
_entity_poly.type
_entity_poly.pdbx_seq_one_letter_code
_entity_poly.pdbx_strand_id
1 'polypeptide(L)'
;MLDWHTDTPYGLTALGVPADRLSEAEEKAASALAGQPLPASWQGADPALRRRLVAACRPVPTTRLWHVSDDRPVTDEARARQDCLRILATEQPEAVPLPTDQVNRLPGLTALLRLTALACRMPPEVWLGADEDLLDVFDSYTVGGIPDDFL
;
A
#
# COMPACT_ATOMS: atom_id res chain seq x y z
N MET A 1 1.11 -1.51 -8.98
CA MET A 1 1.32 -2.84 -8.34
C MET A 1 0.20 -3.09 -7.35
N LEU A 2 -0.16 -4.34 -7.06
CA LEU A 2 -1.31 -4.70 -6.21
C LEU A 2 -0.90 -5.69 -5.11
N ASP A 3 -1.42 -5.49 -3.90
CA ASP A 3 -1.28 -6.41 -2.75
C ASP A 3 -2.66 -6.65 -2.14
N TRP A 4 -3.02 -7.94 -2.05
CA TRP A 4 -4.29 -8.38 -1.50
C TRP A 4 -4.11 -8.87 -0.08
N HIS A 5 -4.95 -8.36 0.82
CA HIS A 5 -5.03 -8.80 2.20
C HIS A 5 -6.10 -9.88 2.35
N THR A 6 -5.67 -11.06 2.77
CA THR A 6 -6.50 -12.26 2.88
C THR A 6 -7.24 -12.39 4.22
N ASP A 7 -6.96 -11.53 5.20
CA ASP A 7 -7.64 -11.57 6.50
C ASP A 7 -8.73 -10.49 6.55
N THR A 8 -9.76 -10.69 7.37
CA THR A 8 -10.83 -9.71 7.56
C THR A 8 -10.36 -8.56 8.46
N PRO A 9 -10.65 -7.29 8.11
CA PRO A 9 -11.34 -6.87 6.89
C PRO A 9 -10.47 -7.07 5.64
N TYR A 10 -11.06 -7.68 4.59
CA TYR A 10 -10.34 -7.94 3.34
C TYR A 10 -9.93 -6.61 2.71
N GLY A 11 -8.80 -6.55 2.01
CA GLY A 11 -8.37 -5.26 1.46
C GLY A 11 -7.43 -5.35 0.27
N LEU A 12 -7.45 -4.32 -0.56
CA LEU A 12 -6.59 -4.19 -1.72
C LEU A 12 -5.77 -2.91 -1.59
N THR A 13 -4.45 -3.06 -1.63
CA THR A 13 -3.52 -1.93 -1.73
C THR A 13 -2.95 -1.86 -3.14
N ALA A 14 -2.99 -0.68 -3.75
CA ALA A 14 -2.43 -0.39 -5.05
C ALA A 14 -1.36 0.71 -4.93
N LEU A 15 -0.16 0.40 -5.42
CA LEU A 15 0.97 1.32 -5.49
C LEU A 15 1.18 1.81 -6.93
N GLY A 16 1.10 3.12 -7.14
CA GLY A 16 1.42 3.82 -8.37
C GLY A 16 2.89 4.22 -8.45
N VAL A 17 3.53 3.90 -9.56
CA VAL A 17 4.93 4.24 -9.87
C VAL A 17 4.98 4.79 -11.29
N PRO A 18 5.75 5.87 -11.58
CA PRO A 18 5.95 6.34 -12.94
C PRO A 18 6.60 5.24 -13.80
N ALA A 19 6.02 4.97 -14.97
CA ALA A 19 6.49 3.88 -15.83
C ALA A 19 7.95 4.05 -16.28
N ASP A 20 8.38 5.30 -16.49
CA ASP A 20 9.74 5.69 -16.86
C ASP A 20 10.73 5.63 -15.69
N ARG A 21 10.26 5.52 -14.45
CA ARG A 21 11.09 5.47 -13.23
C ARG A 21 11.00 4.13 -12.50
N LEU A 22 10.37 3.12 -13.09
CA LEU A 22 10.13 1.84 -12.43
C LEU A 22 11.43 1.17 -11.91
N SER A 23 12.50 1.19 -12.69
CA SER A 23 13.80 0.62 -12.27
C SER A 23 14.45 1.41 -11.14
N GLU A 24 14.38 2.74 -11.18
CA GLU A 24 14.88 3.61 -10.10
C GLU A 24 14.07 3.39 -8.82
N ALA A 25 12.75 3.26 -8.95
CA ALA A 25 11.84 2.99 -7.85
C ALA A 25 12.18 1.67 -7.16
N GLU A 26 12.44 0.64 -7.95
CA GLU A 26 12.87 -0.67 -7.45
C GLU A 26 14.20 -0.59 -6.71
N GLU A 27 15.23 -0.01 -7.32
CA GLU A 27 16.56 0.11 -6.70
C GLU A 27 16.48 0.83 -5.35
N LYS A 28 15.76 1.95 -5.30
CA LYS A 28 15.60 2.74 -4.08
C LYS A 28 14.77 2.02 -3.03
N ALA A 29 13.68 1.35 -3.42
CA ALA A 29 12.86 0.58 -2.47
C ALA A 29 13.66 -0.58 -1.87
N ALA A 30 14.43 -1.29 -2.70
CA ALA A 30 15.32 -2.35 -2.26
C ALA A 30 16.37 -1.81 -1.28
N SER A 31 17.01 -0.69 -1.61
CA SER A 31 17.99 -0.05 -0.73
C SER A 31 17.39 0.47 0.58
N ALA A 32 16.18 1.04 0.53
CA ALA A 32 15.51 1.60 1.70
C ALA A 32 15.17 0.55 2.75
N LEU A 33 14.78 -0.64 2.30
CA LEU A 33 14.30 -1.74 3.15
C LEU A 33 15.37 -2.81 3.41
N ALA A 34 16.52 -2.74 2.73
CA ALA A 34 17.63 -3.66 2.94
C ALA A 34 18.11 -3.65 4.41
N GLY A 35 18.04 -4.81 5.06
CA GLY A 35 18.52 -4.98 6.44
C GLY A 35 17.67 -4.28 7.51
N GLN A 36 16.54 -3.66 7.15
CA GLN A 36 15.62 -3.07 8.11
C GLN A 36 14.71 -4.14 8.73
N PRO A 37 14.46 -4.11 10.06
CA PRO A 37 13.42 -4.92 10.64
C PRO A 37 12.05 -4.39 10.19
N LEU A 38 11.26 -5.21 9.49
CA LEU A 38 9.88 -4.86 9.15
C LEU A 38 8.96 -5.15 10.35
N PRO A 39 8.14 -4.20 10.78
CA PRO A 39 7.26 -4.41 11.92
C PRO A 39 6.12 -5.37 11.56
N ALA A 40 5.59 -6.08 12.57
CA ALA A 40 4.40 -6.91 12.41
C ALA A 40 3.08 -6.09 12.35
N SER A 41 3.09 -4.88 12.91
CA SER A 41 2.02 -3.89 12.78
C SER A 41 2.62 -2.49 12.73
N TRP A 42 2.07 -1.60 11.90
CA TRP A 42 2.53 -0.22 11.84
C TRP A 42 2.20 0.55 13.13
N GLN A 43 0.99 0.31 13.66
CA GLN A 43 0.53 0.92 14.92
C GLN A 43 1.40 0.54 16.12
N GLY A 44 1.81 -0.74 16.21
CA GLY A 44 2.63 -1.26 17.31
C GLY A 44 4.13 -1.13 17.11
N ALA A 45 4.58 -0.57 15.98
CA ALA A 45 5.99 -0.36 15.71
C ALA A 45 6.59 0.71 16.64
N ASP A 46 7.84 0.51 17.03
CA ASP A 46 8.59 1.53 17.77
C ASP A 46 8.64 2.85 16.96
N PRO A 47 8.36 4.01 17.58
CA PRO A 47 8.40 5.31 16.89
C PRO A 47 9.72 5.60 16.16
N ALA A 48 10.87 5.21 16.72
CA ALA A 48 12.15 5.38 16.05
C ALA A 48 12.31 4.44 14.86
N LEU A 49 11.72 3.24 14.89
CA LEU A 49 11.63 2.38 13.72
C LEU A 49 10.76 3.01 12.62
N ARG A 50 9.57 3.53 12.96
CA ARG A 50 8.71 4.23 11.99
C ARG A 50 9.46 5.38 11.31
N ARG A 51 10.08 6.27 12.10
CA ARG A 51 10.88 7.39 11.56
C ARG A 51 11.96 6.96 10.60
N ARG A 52 12.70 5.89 10.94
CA ARG A 52 13.75 5.35 10.05
C ARG A 52 13.17 4.83 8.75
N LEU A 53 12.08 4.07 8.80
CA LEU A 53 11.44 3.51 7.62
C LEU A 53 10.84 4.60 6.72
N VAL A 54 10.16 5.60 7.29
CA VAL A 54 9.63 6.76 6.57
C VAL A 54 10.76 7.53 5.89
N ALA A 55 11.81 7.87 6.64
CA ALA A 55 12.96 8.58 6.09
C ALA A 55 13.66 7.80 4.97
N ALA A 56 13.76 6.48 5.10
CA ALA A 56 14.37 5.61 4.09
C ALA A 56 13.49 5.47 2.84
N CYS A 57 12.16 5.44 2.97
CA CYS A 57 11.25 5.27 1.84
C CYS A 57 10.96 6.58 1.08
N ARG A 58 11.11 7.74 1.73
CA ARG A 58 10.85 9.06 1.13
C ARG A 58 11.52 9.33 -0.23
N PRO A 59 12.74 8.85 -0.52
CA PRO A 59 13.38 9.06 -1.83
C PRO A 59 12.83 8.18 -2.96
N VAL A 60 12.02 7.15 -2.66
CA VAL A 60 11.48 6.20 -3.64
C VAL A 60 10.45 6.92 -4.52
N PRO A 61 10.65 6.96 -5.85
CA PRO A 61 9.69 7.59 -6.75
C PRO A 61 8.38 6.79 -6.83
N THR A 62 7.41 7.22 -6.03
CA THR A 62 6.03 6.76 -6.05
C THR A 62 5.13 7.95 -6.38
N THR A 63 3.95 7.72 -6.97
CA THR A 63 3.03 8.81 -7.36
C THR A 63 1.75 8.79 -6.54
N ARG A 64 1.19 7.59 -6.36
CA ARG A 64 -0.11 7.42 -5.75
C ARG A 64 -0.14 6.15 -4.93
N LEU A 65 -0.83 6.22 -3.81
CA LEU A 65 -1.26 5.06 -3.05
C LEU A 65 -2.78 5.01 -3.06
N TRP A 66 -3.34 3.82 -3.22
CA TRP A 66 -4.75 3.60 -3.03
C TRP A 66 -4.95 2.34 -2.19
N HIS A 67 -5.80 2.42 -1.17
CA HIS A 67 -6.17 1.30 -0.33
C HIS A 67 -7.67 1.32 -0.10
N VAL A 68 -8.31 0.18 -0.36
CA VAL A 68 -9.70 -0.04 0.05
C VAL A 68 -9.82 -1.33 0.85
N SER A 69 -10.61 -1.30 1.92
CA SER A 69 -11.02 -2.48 2.68
C SER A 69 -12.51 -2.78 2.53
N ASP A 70 -12.86 -4.06 2.52
CA ASP A 70 -14.22 -4.54 2.67
C ASP A 70 -14.42 -4.99 4.12
N ASP A 71 -15.06 -4.12 4.89
CA ASP A 71 -15.31 -4.32 6.32
C ASP A 71 -16.64 -5.04 6.58
N ARG A 72 -17.36 -5.45 5.52
CA ARG A 72 -18.68 -6.08 5.63
C ARG A 72 -18.54 -7.51 6.17
N PRO A 73 -19.18 -7.86 7.31
CA PRO A 73 -18.90 -9.09 8.05
C PRO A 73 -19.35 -10.39 7.37
N VAL A 74 -20.12 -10.31 6.29
CA VAL A 74 -20.72 -11.46 5.60
C VAL A 74 -20.19 -11.68 4.18
N THR A 75 -19.28 -10.83 3.71
CA THR A 75 -18.71 -10.97 2.37
C THR A 75 -17.63 -12.06 2.35
N ASP A 76 -17.68 -12.95 1.36
CA ASP A 76 -16.58 -13.90 1.13
C ASP A 76 -15.39 -13.22 0.45
N GLU A 77 -14.20 -13.82 0.60
CA GLU A 77 -12.94 -13.25 0.06
C GLU A 77 -13.00 -12.98 -1.45
N ALA A 78 -13.61 -13.88 -2.23
CA ALA A 78 -13.64 -13.76 -3.68
C ALA A 78 -14.50 -12.56 -4.11
N ARG A 79 -15.65 -12.36 -3.44
CA ARG A 79 -16.52 -11.23 -3.67
C ARG A 79 -15.88 -9.92 -3.22
N ALA A 80 -15.27 -9.89 -2.04
CA ALA A 80 -14.55 -8.71 -1.54
C ALA A 80 -13.45 -8.30 -2.52
N ARG A 81 -12.68 -9.27 -3.03
CA ARG A 81 -11.62 -9.03 -4.01
C ARG A 81 -12.16 -8.45 -5.32
N GLN A 82 -13.28 -8.99 -5.82
CA GLN A 82 -13.91 -8.48 -7.03
C GLN A 82 -14.41 -7.04 -6.84
N ASP A 83 -15.05 -6.74 -5.70
CA ASP A 83 -15.55 -5.40 -5.41
C ASP A 83 -14.40 -4.39 -5.26
N CYS A 84 -13.33 -4.73 -4.53
CA CYS A 84 -12.14 -3.88 -4.42
C CYS A 84 -11.52 -3.58 -5.79
N LEU A 85 -11.37 -4.59 -6.67
CA LEU A 85 -10.83 -4.39 -8.01
C LEU A 85 -11.75 -3.52 -8.88
N ARG A 86 -13.06 -3.66 -8.74
CA ARG A 86 -14.04 -2.83 -9.47
C ARG A 86 -13.97 -1.37 -9.05
N ILE A 87 -13.86 -1.09 -7.75
CA ILE A 87 -13.70 0.29 -7.26
C ILE A 87 -12.38 0.86 -7.78
N LEU A 88 -11.28 0.12 -7.65
CA LEU A 88 -9.98 0.56 -8.16
C LEU A 88 -10.06 0.93 -9.64
N ALA A 89 -10.67 0.10 -10.48
CA ALA A 89 -10.83 0.37 -11.91
C ALA A 89 -11.71 1.60 -12.20
N THR A 90 -12.64 1.92 -11.30
CA THR A 90 -13.52 3.10 -11.42
C THR A 90 -12.80 4.38 -11.00
N GLU A 91 -12.05 4.32 -9.90
CA GLU A 91 -11.30 5.45 -9.33
C GLU A 91 -10.00 5.74 -10.08
N GLN A 92 -9.45 4.75 -10.79
CA GLN A 92 -8.15 4.80 -11.47
C GLN A 92 -8.25 4.24 -12.91
N PRO A 93 -9.12 4.79 -13.78
CA PRO A 93 -9.34 4.25 -15.12
C PRO A 93 -8.09 4.30 -16.01
N GLU A 94 -7.15 5.19 -15.72
CA GLU A 94 -5.87 5.33 -16.41
C GLU A 94 -4.77 4.37 -15.92
N ALA A 95 -4.98 3.68 -14.79
CA ALA A 95 -3.95 2.82 -14.21
C ALA A 95 -3.79 1.52 -15.02
N VAL A 96 -2.55 1.23 -15.42
CA VAL A 96 -2.20 -0.03 -16.09
C VAL A 96 -1.57 -0.97 -15.08
N PRO A 97 -2.21 -2.11 -14.74
CA PRO A 97 -1.63 -3.08 -13.82
C PRO A 97 -0.39 -3.72 -14.44
N LEU A 98 0.68 -3.86 -13.63
CA LEU A 98 1.86 -4.58 -14.07
C LEU A 98 1.56 -6.09 -14.18
N PRO A 99 2.01 -6.76 -15.25
CA PRO A 99 1.98 -8.22 -15.35
C PRO A 99 2.72 -8.90 -14.19
N THR A 100 2.25 -10.09 -13.80
CA THR A 100 2.81 -10.85 -12.66
C THR A 100 4.30 -11.14 -12.81
N ASP A 101 4.77 -11.45 -14.02
CA ASP A 101 6.20 -11.72 -14.28
C ASP A 101 7.07 -10.47 -14.11
N GLN A 102 6.53 -9.28 -14.40
CA GLN A 102 7.20 -8.02 -14.13
C GLN A 102 7.23 -7.72 -12.63
N VAL A 103 6.12 -7.92 -11.92
CA VAL A 103 6.04 -7.76 -10.45
C VAL A 103 7.07 -8.65 -9.74
N ASN A 104 7.22 -9.90 -10.18
CA ASN A 104 8.19 -10.85 -9.59
C ASN A 104 9.65 -10.39 -9.71
N ARG A 105 9.95 -9.45 -10.62
CA ARG A 105 11.29 -8.85 -10.78
C ARG A 105 11.48 -7.56 -9.98
N LEU A 106 10.49 -7.18 -9.17
CA LEU A 106 10.48 -5.94 -8.38
C LEU A 106 10.31 -6.25 -6.88
N PRO A 107 11.25 -6.99 -6.26
CA PRO A 107 11.14 -7.39 -4.86
C PRO A 107 11.15 -6.21 -3.87
N GLY A 108 11.88 -5.14 -4.16
CA GLY A 108 11.94 -3.92 -3.35
C GLY A 108 10.60 -3.19 -3.34
N LEU A 109 10.00 -2.95 -4.51
CA LEU A 109 8.67 -2.35 -4.61
C LEU A 109 7.58 -3.26 -4.03
N THR A 110 7.74 -4.57 -4.15
CA THR A 110 6.82 -5.53 -3.50
C THR A 110 6.91 -5.42 -1.98
N ALA A 111 8.12 -5.26 -1.42
CA ALA A 111 8.30 -5.05 0.02
C ALA A 111 7.74 -3.70 0.48
N LEU A 112 7.96 -2.62 -0.28
CA LEU A 112 7.37 -1.31 0.00
C LEU A 112 5.84 -1.37 -0.02
N LEU A 113 5.25 -1.97 -1.06
CA LEU A 113 3.80 -2.14 -1.16
C LEU A 113 3.21 -2.88 0.04
N ARG A 114 3.85 -3.96 0.51
CA ARG A 114 3.43 -4.69 1.71
C ARG A 114 3.56 -3.86 2.99
N LEU A 115 4.64 -3.11 3.12
CA LEU A 115 4.83 -2.20 4.26
C LEU A 115 3.75 -1.11 4.28
N THR A 116 3.43 -0.56 3.12
CA THR A 116 2.35 0.42 2.97
C THR A 116 0.98 -0.20 3.25
N ALA A 117 0.72 -1.42 2.77
CA ALA A 117 -0.51 -2.15 3.09
C ALA A 117 -0.67 -2.38 4.60
N LEU A 118 0.44 -2.52 5.35
CA LEU A 118 0.43 -2.60 6.80
C LEU A 118 0.13 -1.25 7.46
N ALA A 119 0.66 -0.15 6.91
CA ALA A 119 0.38 1.20 7.38
C ALA A 119 -1.09 1.60 7.18
N CYS A 120 -1.70 1.23 6.05
CA CYS A 120 -3.11 1.49 5.75
C CYS A 120 -4.09 0.83 6.73
N ARG A 121 -3.67 -0.21 7.47
CA ARG A 121 -4.50 -0.89 8.49
C ARG A 121 -4.52 -0.16 9.82
N MET A 122 -3.77 0.94 9.95
CA MET A 122 -3.81 1.75 11.15
C MET A 122 -5.19 2.41 11.28
N PRO A 123 -5.83 2.38 12.46
CA PRO A 123 -7.12 3.03 12.64
C PRO A 123 -7.03 4.53 12.33
N PRO A 124 -8.06 5.12 11.68
CA PRO A 124 -8.03 6.52 11.24
C PRO A 124 -7.97 7.53 12.39
N GLU A 125 -8.28 7.11 13.62
CA GLU A 125 -8.18 7.95 14.82
C GLU A 125 -6.75 8.12 15.32
N VAL A 126 -5.80 7.32 14.81
CA VAL A 126 -4.39 7.38 15.21
C VAL A 126 -3.67 8.43 14.37
N TRP A 127 -3.33 9.55 15.01
CA TRP A 127 -2.55 10.63 14.40
C TRP A 127 -1.06 10.41 14.64
N LEU A 128 -0.28 10.26 13.56
CA LEU A 128 1.18 10.21 13.61
C LEU A 128 1.78 11.55 13.16
N GLY A 129 3.01 11.84 13.60
CA GLY A 129 3.79 12.92 13.02
C GLY A 129 4.17 12.59 11.57
N ALA A 130 4.39 13.61 10.73
CA ALA A 130 4.75 13.42 9.32
C ALA A 130 6.08 12.70 9.08
N ASP A 131 6.91 12.59 10.12
CA ASP A 131 8.13 11.79 10.14
C ASP A 131 7.86 10.32 10.51
N GLU A 132 6.70 10.00 11.07
CA GLU A 132 6.25 8.66 11.47
C GLU A 132 5.15 8.08 10.57
N ASP A 133 4.46 8.92 9.81
CA ASP A 133 3.45 8.49 8.85
C ASP A 133 4.12 8.04 7.54
N LEU A 134 3.95 6.77 7.19
CA LEU A 134 4.44 6.24 5.91
C LEU A 134 3.62 6.74 4.73
N LEU A 135 2.34 7.09 4.93
CA LEU A 135 1.48 7.53 3.85
C LEU A 135 1.90 8.92 3.32
N ASP A 136 2.58 9.71 4.15
CA ASP A 136 3.15 11.01 3.78
C ASP A 136 4.33 10.94 2.80
N VAL A 137 4.82 9.74 2.45
CA VAL A 137 5.84 9.60 1.39
C VAL A 137 5.25 9.65 -0.01
N PHE A 138 3.92 9.54 -0.15
CA PHE A 138 3.22 9.55 -1.43
C PHE A 138 2.71 10.96 -1.75
N ASP A 139 2.83 11.38 -3.02
CA ASP A 139 2.28 12.67 -3.48
C ASP A 139 0.76 12.76 -3.30
N SER A 140 0.07 11.62 -3.46
CA SER A 140 -1.35 11.47 -3.20
C SER A 140 -1.65 10.09 -2.63
N TYR A 141 -2.57 10.02 -1.66
CA TYR A 141 -3.07 8.74 -1.17
C TYR A 141 -4.57 8.76 -0.93
N THR A 142 -5.19 7.59 -1.04
CA THR A 142 -6.59 7.34 -0.67
C THR A 142 -6.64 6.08 0.17
N VAL A 143 -7.26 6.15 1.34
CA VAL A 143 -7.49 5.02 2.26
C VAL A 143 -8.94 5.09 2.69
N GLY A 144 -9.69 3.99 2.54
CA GLY A 144 -11.10 3.95 2.94
C GLY A 144 -11.71 2.56 2.88
N GLY A 145 -12.99 2.46 3.23
CA GLY A 145 -13.78 1.24 3.11
C GLY A 145 -14.66 1.22 1.86
N ILE A 146 -15.13 0.04 1.46
CA ILE A 146 -16.20 -0.10 0.47
C ILE A 146 -17.49 0.52 1.03
N PRO A 147 -18.13 1.47 0.34
CA PRO A 147 -19.42 2.02 0.77
C PRO A 147 -20.49 0.94 0.91
N ASP A 148 -21.35 1.04 1.93
CA ASP A 148 -22.44 0.07 2.17
C ASP A 148 -23.44 -0.04 1.01
N ASP A 149 -23.56 1.01 0.19
CA ASP A 149 -24.43 1.09 -0.98
C ASP A 149 -23.76 0.59 -2.29
N PHE A 150 -22.52 0.12 -2.22
CA PHE A 150 -21.78 -0.41 -3.36
C PHE A 150 -22.22 -1.86 -3.68
N LEU A 151 -23.42 -2.00 -4.28
CA LEU A 151 -23.99 -3.27 -4.76
C LEU A 151 -24.32 -3.24 -6.25
#